data_AF-A0A1V5V3Y4-F1
#
_entry.id   AF-A0A1V5V3Y4-F1
#
_cell.length_a   1.000
_cell.length_b   1.000
_cell.length_c   1.000
_cell.angle_alpha   90.00
_cell.angle_beta   90.00
_cell.angle_gamma   90.00
#
_symmetry.space_group_name_H-M   'P 1'
#
loop_
_entity.id
_entity.type
_entity.pdbx_description
1 polymer ?
#
loop_
_entity_poly.entity_id
_entity_poly.type
_entity_poly.pdbx_seq_one_letter_code
_entity_poly.pdbx_strand_id
1 'polypeptide(L)'
;MKTRRILFLLFAAASVVILSSCGDYVGKEKTHPLFVKAGTAKSASNYQEAAKCYEDFLLVCPKSAVTHFELASLYGDNLDNPLKAAYHYEKYLEMNPNDTTNAEDIRNFAAAARKSLFRKLCEEYKNDPELMKGSSEELAKVKERLGKYIDYSKALEEQNSIMKQRLRAIANERESGKAGKPGVARTSGESASGVPASKSNGKTASASVKSTAGAGGTTYKVQAGDTLVKVSRQHYGSPKYYKLIADANKDVLGKSMQLRIGQTLKIPALPAER
;
A
#
# COMPACT_ATOMS: atom_id res chain seq x y z
N MET A 1 20.66 4.26 76.92
CA MET A 1 21.24 4.29 75.55
C MET A 1 20.92 3.07 74.68
N LYS A 2 20.58 1.89 75.24
CA LYS A 2 20.30 0.66 74.45
C LYS A 2 18.94 0.64 73.74
N THR A 3 17.90 1.26 74.30
CA THR A 3 16.53 1.26 73.73
C THR A 3 16.35 2.16 72.51
N ARG A 4 17.05 3.31 72.45
CA ARG A 4 17.05 4.19 71.26
C ARG A 4 17.72 3.57 70.03
N ARG A 5 18.70 2.69 70.22
CA ARG A 5 19.36 1.97 69.10
C ARG A 5 18.47 0.86 68.51
N ILE A 6 17.66 0.21 69.34
CA ILE A 6 16.73 -0.84 68.88
C ILE A 6 15.56 -0.22 68.10
N LEU A 7 15.06 0.94 68.51
CA LEU A 7 14.01 1.65 67.78
C LEU A 7 14.50 2.19 66.41
N PHE A 8 15.76 2.64 66.33
CA PHE A 8 16.39 3.02 65.05
C PHE A 8 16.66 1.81 64.14
N LEU A 9 17.00 0.64 64.68
CA LEU A 9 17.18 -0.59 63.89
C LEU A 9 15.84 -1.15 63.37
N LEU A 10 14.75 -0.97 64.11
CA LEU A 10 13.40 -1.32 63.62
C LEU A 10 12.88 -0.34 62.55
N PHE A 11 13.29 0.93 62.58
CA PHE A 11 12.97 1.90 61.52
C PHE A 11 13.86 1.72 60.27
N ALA A 12 15.11 1.28 60.45
CA ALA A 12 16.04 0.96 59.35
C ALA A 12 15.70 -0.37 58.64
N ALA A 13 15.08 -1.33 59.34
CA ALA A 13 14.59 -2.56 58.73
C ALA A 13 13.26 -2.39 57.99
N ALA A 14 12.47 -1.36 58.32
CA ALA A 14 11.20 -1.04 57.64
C ALA A 14 11.38 -0.15 56.39
N SER A 15 12.60 0.29 56.08
CA SER A 15 12.90 1.15 54.92
C SER A 15 13.53 0.39 53.73
N VAL A 16 13.65 -0.94 53.82
CA VAL A 16 14.25 -1.80 52.77
C VAL A 16 13.22 -2.42 51.81
N VAL A 17 11.92 -2.16 52.00
CA VAL A 17 10.88 -2.61 51.06
C VAL A 17 10.06 -1.40 50.63
N ILE A 18 10.50 -0.75 49.54
CA ILE A 18 9.74 -0.14 48.43
C ILE A 18 10.81 0.51 47.51
N LEU A 19 11.74 -0.30 47.02
CA LEU A 19 12.18 -0.11 45.64
C LEU A 19 11.21 -0.96 44.84
N SER A 20 9.98 -0.47 44.68
CA SER A 20 9.06 -0.99 43.68
C SER A 20 9.79 -0.81 42.37
N SER A 21 10.44 -1.90 41.98
CA SER A 21 11.02 -2.13 40.68
C SER A 21 10.16 -1.39 39.68
N CYS A 22 10.71 -0.36 39.02
CA CYS A 22 10.29 -0.03 37.66
C CYS A 22 10.60 -1.30 36.86
N GLY A 23 9.74 -2.30 37.05
CA GLY A 23 9.92 -3.64 36.57
C GLY A 23 9.68 -3.53 35.10
N ASP A 24 10.76 -3.64 34.35
CA ASP A 24 10.68 -3.74 32.92
C ASP A 24 9.83 -5.00 32.61
N TYR A 25 8.57 -4.77 32.24
CA TYR A 25 7.63 -5.83 31.88
C TYR A 25 7.79 -6.25 30.42
N VAL A 26 8.77 -5.72 29.69
CA VAL A 26 9.09 -6.16 28.33
C VAL A 26 9.41 -7.66 28.33
N GLY A 27 8.68 -8.41 27.52
CA GLY A 27 8.75 -9.88 27.45
C GLY A 27 8.05 -10.61 28.61
N LYS A 28 7.48 -9.88 29.57
CA LYS A 28 6.73 -10.41 30.72
C LYS A 28 5.34 -9.77 30.83
N GLU A 29 4.83 -9.19 29.76
CA GLU A 29 3.61 -8.39 29.76
C GLU A 29 2.43 -9.18 30.30
N LYS A 30 2.33 -10.47 29.93
CA LYS A 30 1.27 -11.40 30.37
C LYS A 30 1.23 -11.65 31.89
N THR A 31 2.25 -11.25 32.64
CA THR A 31 2.26 -11.36 34.10
C THR A 31 1.61 -10.16 34.79
N HIS A 32 1.46 -9.04 34.09
CA HIS A 32 0.89 -7.83 34.65
C HIS A 32 -0.66 -7.89 34.66
N PRO A 33 -1.33 -7.58 35.78
CA PRO A 33 -2.79 -7.65 35.89
C PRO A 33 -3.54 -6.87 34.80
N LEU A 34 -3.08 -5.67 34.44
CA LEU A 34 -3.69 -4.86 33.37
C LEU A 34 -3.65 -5.55 32.00
N PHE A 35 -2.53 -6.21 31.66
CA PHE A 35 -2.40 -6.88 30.37
C PHE A 35 -3.29 -8.13 30.30
N VAL A 36 -3.37 -8.89 31.39
CA VAL A 36 -4.29 -10.03 31.50
C VAL A 36 -5.73 -9.56 31.39
N LYS A 37 -6.10 -8.49 32.12
CA LYS A 37 -7.44 -7.89 32.05
C LYS A 37 -7.78 -7.46 30.63
N ALA A 38 -6.85 -6.79 29.94
CA ALA A 38 -7.03 -6.39 28.55
C ALA A 38 -7.31 -7.59 27.62
N GLY A 39 -6.55 -8.68 27.77
CA GLY A 39 -6.77 -9.92 27.04
C GLY A 39 -8.15 -10.54 27.31
N THR A 40 -8.58 -10.60 28.57
CA THR A 40 -9.91 -11.12 28.94
C THR A 40 -11.04 -10.26 28.37
N ALA A 41 -10.92 -8.93 28.45
CA ALA A 41 -11.89 -8.01 27.88
C ALA A 41 -11.97 -8.15 26.34
N LYS A 42 -10.82 -8.31 25.67
CA LYS A 42 -10.75 -8.54 24.23
C LYS A 42 -11.47 -9.85 23.84
N SER A 43 -11.23 -10.94 24.58
CA SER A 43 -11.91 -12.22 24.36
C SER A 43 -13.41 -12.14 24.60
N ALA A 44 -13.84 -11.28 25.52
CA ALA A 44 -15.26 -10.98 25.77
C ALA A 44 -15.88 -9.99 24.76
N SER A 45 -15.16 -9.60 23.70
CA SER A 45 -15.57 -8.56 22.73
C SER A 45 -15.78 -7.16 23.33
N ASN A 46 -15.32 -6.92 24.57
CA ASN A 46 -15.32 -5.60 25.21
C ASN A 46 -14.10 -4.80 24.75
N TYR A 47 -14.08 -4.45 23.46
CA TYR A 47 -12.90 -3.89 22.80
C TYR A 47 -12.47 -2.53 23.36
N GLN A 48 -13.41 -1.69 23.78
CA GLN A 48 -13.12 -0.40 24.40
C GLN A 48 -12.41 -0.57 25.75
N GLU A 49 -12.88 -1.50 26.58
CA GLU A 49 -12.25 -1.80 27.87
C GLU A 49 -10.87 -2.44 27.67
N ALA A 50 -10.75 -3.35 26.70
CA ALA A 50 -9.47 -3.96 26.34
C ALA A 50 -8.44 -2.89 25.93
N ALA A 51 -8.84 -1.95 25.06
CA ALA A 51 -7.98 -0.86 24.63
C ALA A 51 -7.53 0.00 25.81
N LYS A 52 -8.47 0.39 26.68
CA LYS A 52 -8.13 1.17 27.89
C LYS A 52 -7.13 0.44 28.78
N CYS A 53 -7.34 -0.85 29.05
CA CYS A 53 -6.42 -1.62 29.89
C CYS A 53 -5.02 -1.75 29.27
N TYR A 54 -4.93 -1.88 27.94
CA TYR A 54 -3.64 -1.86 27.25
C TYR A 54 -2.99 -0.47 27.24
N GLU A 55 -3.75 0.61 27.05
CA GLU A 55 -3.26 2.00 27.17
C GLU A 55 -2.74 2.28 28.59
N ASP A 56 -3.50 1.89 29.62
CA ASP A 56 -3.08 2.01 31.03
C ASP A 56 -1.82 1.17 31.31
N PHE A 57 -1.68 0.00 30.68
CA PHE A 57 -0.45 -0.79 30.77
C PHE A 57 0.75 -0.11 30.11
N LEU A 58 0.57 0.61 28.99
CA LEU A 58 1.65 1.38 28.36
C LEU A 58 2.15 2.53 29.24
N LEU A 59 1.33 3.05 30.17
CA LEU A 59 1.81 4.02 31.16
C LEU A 59 2.85 3.40 32.12
N VAL A 60 2.77 2.10 32.36
CA VAL A 60 3.70 1.34 33.21
C VAL A 60 4.87 0.78 32.41
N CYS A 61 4.61 0.27 31.20
CA CYS A 61 5.60 -0.32 30.31
C CYS A 61 5.54 0.32 28.91
N PRO A 62 6.08 1.54 28.71
CA PRO A 62 5.98 2.26 27.45
C PRO A 62 6.72 1.61 26.27
N LYS A 63 7.68 0.72 26.56
CA LYS A 63 8.51 0.02 25.56
C LYS A 63 7.96 -1.34 25.14
N SER A 64 6.75 -1.69 25.60
CA SER A 64 6.11 -2.96 25.24
C SER A 64 5.68 -2.96 23.77
N ALA A 65 6.52 -3.51 22.90
CA ALA A 65 6.18 -3.72 21.50
C ALA A 65 4.90 -4.57 21.37
N VAL A 66 4.79 -5.65 22.15
CA VAL A 66 3.62 -6.55 22.11
C VAL A 66 2.32 -5.78 22.37
N THR A 67 2.31 -4.88 23.35
CA THR A 67 1.11 -4.07 23.66
C THR A 67 0.78 -3.11 22.52
N HIS A 68 1.78 -2.49 21.90
CA HIS A 68 1.56 -1.66 20.71
C HIS A 68 0.94 -2.48 19.58
N PHE A 69 1.40 -3.70 19.30
CA PHE A 69 0.76 -4.56 18.29
C PHE A 69 -0.70 -4.88 18.64
N GLU A 70 -0.98 -5.28 19.89
CA GLU A 70 -2.33 -5.60 20.35
C GLU A 70 -3.30 -4.42 20.21
N LEU A 71 -2.87 -3.20 20.59
CA LEU A 71 -3.64 -1.98 20.40
C LEU A 71 -3.84 -1.64 18.93
N ALA A 72 -2.81 -1.82 18.09
CA ALA A 72 -2.90 -1.53 16.67
C ALA A 72 -3.96 -2.41 15.97
N SER A 73 -3.93 -3.72 16.22
CA SER A 73 -4.93 -4.64 15.69
C SER A 73 -6.32 -4.35 16.25
N LEU A 74 -6.44 -4.09 17.55
CA LEU A 74 -7.72 -3.77 18.19
C LEU A 74 -8.37 -2.50 17.63
N TYR A 75 -7.58 -1.44 17.44
CA TYR A 75 -8.06 -0.19 16.85
C TYR A 75 -8.41 -0.34 15.37
N GLY A 76 -7.65 -1.12 14.62
CA GLY A 76 -7.86 -1.33 13.19
C GLY A 76 -9.05 -2.24 12.88
N ASP A 77 -9.18 -3.35 13.60
CA ASP A 77 -10.13 -4.42 13.27
C ASP A 77 -11.45 -4.30 14.03
N ASN A 78 -11.46 -3.72 15.24
CA ASN A 78 -12.63 -3.75 16.13
C ASN A 78 -13.20 -2.37 16.47
N LEU A 79 -12.35 -1.35 16.62
CA LEU A 79 -12.79 -0.01 17.04
C LEU A 79 -12.85 1.01 15.90
N ASP A 80 -12.51 0.59 14.68
CA ASP A 80 -12.57 1.41 13.47
C ASP A 80 -11.86 2.78 13.61
N ASN A 81 -10.74 2.78 14.34
CA ASN A 81 -9.89 3.94 14.58
C ASN A 81 -8.55 3.80 13.83
N PRO A 82 -8.53 4.09 12.51
CA PRO A 82 -7.34 3.87 11.69
C PRO A 82 -6.16 4.78 12.05
N LEU A 83 -6.40 5.94 12.68
CA LEU A 83 -5.33 6.82 13.15
C LEU A 83 -4.54 6.17 14.29
N LYS A 84 -5.24 5.76 15.36
CA LYS A 84 -4.59 5.06 16.49
C LYS A 84 -3.97 3.74 16.03
N ALA A 85 -4.62 3.01 15.12
CA ALA A 85 -4.07 1.77 14.58
C ALA A 85 -2.71 2.00 13.88
N ALA A 86 -2.62 2.98 12.99
CA ALA A 86 -1.37 3.33 12.32
C ALA A 86 -0.27 3.74 13.31
N TYR A 87 -0.59 4.60 14.27
CA TYR A 87 0.33 5.05 15.32
C TYR A 87 0.94 3.87 16.09
N HIS A 88 0.12 2.93 16.56
CA HIS A 88 0.62 1.81 17.34
C HIS A 88 1.42 0.81 16.49
N TYR A 89 1.11 0.61 15.21
CA TYR A 89 1.96 -0.19 14.31
C TYR A 89 3.32 0.48 14.08
N GLU A 90 3.38 1.80 13.93
CA GLU A 90 4.65 2.53 13.80
C GLU A 90 5.48 2.41 15.09
N LYS A 91 4.85 2.57 16.26
CA LYS A 91 5.52 2.37 17.55
C LYS A 91 6.04 0.94 17.73
N TYR A 92 5.30 -0.07 17.28
CA TYR A 92 5.82 -1.45 17.28
C TYR A 92 7.15 -1.56 16.52
N LEU A 93 7.21 -0.98 15.31
CA LEU A 93 8.40 -1.01 14.45
C LEU A 93 9.58 -0.25 15.07
N GLU A 94 9.31 0.84 15.79
CA GLU A 94 10.34 1.60 16.52
C GLU A 94 10.95 0.81 17.69
N MET A 95 10.15 0.03 18.41
CA MET A 95 10.62 -0.72 19.59
C MET A 95 11.45 -1.96 19.20
N ASN A 96 11.22 -2.53 18.01
CA ASN A 96 11.89 -3.73 17.51
C ASN A 96 12.62 -3.47 16.17
N PRO A 97 13.62 -2.56 16.11
CA PRO A 97 14.24 -2.16 14.83
C PRO A 97 15.00 -3.30 14.13
N ASN A 98 15.44 -4.31 14.89
CA ASN A 98 16.23 -5.44 14.38
C ASN A 98 15.39 -6.71 14.14
N ASP A 99 14.13 -6.77 14.59
CA ASP A 99 13.26 -7.92 14.34
C ASP A 99 12.58 -7.74 12.98
N THR A 100 13.11 -8.42 11.97
CA THR A 100 12.57 -8.36 10.60
C THR A 100 11.46 -9.37 10.34
N THR A 101 11.17 -10.28 11.28
CA THR A 101 10.29 -11.43 11.06
C THR A 101 8.90 -11.03 10.56
N ASN A 102 8.32 -10.00 11.19
CA ASN A 102 6.97 -9.50 10.86
C ASN A 102 6.98 -8.02 10.42
N ALA A 103 8.17 -7.42 10.24
CA ALA A 103 8.29 -5.98 10.02
C ALA A 103 7.59 -5.52 8.73
N GLU A 104 7.68 -6.29 7.65
CA GLU A 104 7.03 -5.95 6.38
C GLU A 104 5.50 -6.03 6.48
N ASP A 105 4.97 -7.10 7.07
CA ASP A 105 3.53 -7.25 7.34
C ASP A 105 2.99 -6.06 8.15
N ILE A 106 3.72 -5.66 9.20
CA ILE A 106 3.32 -4.56 10.07
C ILE A 106 3.39 -3.21 9.37
N ARG A 107 4.41 -2.98 8.52
CA ARG A 107 4.45 -1.79 7.65
C ARG A 107 3.26 -1.75 6.70
N ASN A 108 2.88 -2.89 6.14
CA ASN A 108 1.71 -3.01 5.27
C ASN A 108 0.40 -2.75 6.03
N PHE A 109 0.27 -3.21 7.27
CA PHE A 109 -0.87 -2.90 8.12
C PHE A 109 -0.94 -1.41 8.48
N ALA A 110 0.18 -0.79 8.83
CA ALA A 110 0.26 0.65 9.06
C ALA A 110 -0.15 1.44 7.81
N ALA A 111 0.34 1.05 6.63
CA ALA A 111 -0.03 1.67 5.36
C ALA A 111 -1.52 1.50 5.04
N ALA A 112 -2.09 0.32 5.29
CA ALA A 112 -3.51 0.07 5.11
C ALA A 112 -4.37 0.92 6.06
N ALA A 113 -3.96 1.05 7.33
CA ALA A 113 -4.60 1.92 8.31
C ALA A 113 -4.54 3.39 7.87
N ARG A 114 -3.38 3.90 7.44
CA ARG A 114 -3.25 5.26 6.89
C ARG A 114 -4.13 5.49 5.65
N LYS A 115 -4.23 4.51 4.75
CA LYS A 115 -5.13 4.59 3.58
C LYS A 115 -6.61 4.59 4.00
N SER A 116 -6.95 3.84 5.03
CA SER A 116 -8.29 3.86 5.62
C SER A 116 -8.61 5.23 6.22
N LEU A 117 -7.69 5.80 7.00
CA LEU A 117 -7.80 7.15 7.55
C LEU A 117 -7.97 8.20 6.44
N PHE A 118 -7.13 8.15 5.40
CA PHE A 118 -7.23 9.05 4.26
C PHE A 118 -8.62 8.99 3.60
N ARG A 119 -9.17 7.79 3.37
CA ARG A 119 -10.53 7.65 2.80
C ARG A 119 -11.60 8.26 3.70
N LYS A 120 -11.51 8.07 5.02
CA LYS A 120 -12.44 8.68 5.96
C LYS A 120 -12.37 10.20 5.93
N LEU A 121 -11.16 10.76 5.97
CA LEU A 121 -10.94 12.21 5.89
C LEU A 121 -11.43 12.76 4.54
N CYS A 122 -11.17 12.07 3.42
CA CYS A 122 -11.70 12.50 2.12
C CYS A 122 -13.22 12.58 2.11
N GLU A 123 -13.91 11.65 2.76
CA GLU A 123 -15.37 11.69 2.84
C GLU A 123 -15.86 12.77 3.81
N GLU A 124 -15.23 12.90 4.98
CA GLU A 124 -15.53 13.90 6.00
C GLU A 124 -15.40 15.33 5.47
N TYR A 125 -14.32 15.61 4.71
CA TYR A 125 -14.00 16.94 4.18
C TYR A 125 -14.34 17.09 2.68
N LYS A 126 -15.15 16.17 2.11
CA LYS A 126 -15.46 16.16 0.67
C LYS A 126 -16.07 17.47 0.16
N ASN A 127 -16.85 18.13 1.00
CA ASN A 127 -17.55 19.37 0.69
C ASN A 127 -16.98 20.56 1.48
N ASP A 128 -15.77 20.43 2.03
CA ASP A 128 -15.13 21.51 2.77
C ASP A 128 -14.84 22.68 1.81
N PRO A 129 -15.42 23.88 2.05
CA PRO A 129 -15.27 25.01 1.14
C PRO A 129 -13.83 25.51 1.01
N GLU A 130 -13.02 25.43 2.07
CA GLU A 130 -11.62 25.87 2.04
C GLU A 130 -10.76 24.89 1.25
N LEU A 131 -10.96 23.58 1.47
CA LEU A 131 -10.22 22.52 0.77
C LEU A 131 -10.55 22.48 -0.74
N MET A 132 -11.83 22.72 -1.09
CA MET A 132 -12.29 22.75 -2.48
C MET A 132 -11.80 23.98 -3.24
N LYS A 133 -11.63 25.13 -2.57
CA LYS A 133 -11.17 26.38 -3.19
C LYS A 133 -9.75 26.25 -3.75
N GLY A 134 -8.82 25.69 -2.98
CA GLY A 134 -7.43 25.49 -3.40
C GLY A 134 -7.28 24.49 -4.56
N SER A 135 -8.01 23.37 -4.52
CA SER A 135 -7.97 22.35 -5.57
C SER A 135 -8.63 22.81 -6.88
N SER A 136 -9.74 23.54 -6.78
CA SER A 136 -10.48 24.05 -7.94
C SER A 136 -9.72 25.12 -8.72
N GLU A 137 -8.97 25.99 -8.03
CA GLU A 137 -8.22 27.07 -8.68
C GLU A 137 -7.05 26.54 -9.53
N GLU A 138 -6.26 25.62 -8.99
CA GLU A 138 -5.17 24.97 -9.75
C GLU A 138 -5.72 24.12 -10.89
N LEU A 139 -6.85 23.40 -10.66
CA LEU A 139 -7.52 22.66 -11.73
C LEU A 139 -8.01 23.59 -12.86
N ALA A 140 -8.50 24.78 -12.53
CA ALA A 140 -8.91 25.78 -13.52
C ALA A 140 -7.71 26.27 -14.35
N LYS A 141 -6.59 26.62 -13.70
CA LYS A 141 -5.35 27.04 -14.39
C LYS A 141 -4.81 25.95 -15.31
N VAL A 142 -4.86 24.69 -14.88
CA VAL A 142 -4.45 23.53 -15.69
C VAL A 142 -5.38 23.36 -16.90
N LYS A 143 -6.70 23.45 -16.71
CA LYS A 143 -7.68 23.37 -17.81
C LYS A 143 -7.47 24.48 -18.85
N GLU A 144 -7.23 25.71 -18.39
CA GLU A 144 -6.94 26.85 -19.27
C GLU A 144 -5.66 26.62 -20.08
N ARG A 145 -4.58 26.17 -19.41
CA ARG A 145 -3.31 25.85 -20.08
C ARG A 145 -3.47 24.73 -21.10
N LEU A 146 -4.26 23.69 -20.77
CA LEU A 146 -4.56 22.60 -21.68
C LEU A 146 -5.34 23.10 -22.91
N GLY A 147 -6.32 24.00 -22.72
CA GLY A 147 -7.03 24.66 -23.83
C GLY A 147 -6.07 25.37 -24.76
N LYS A 148 -5.14 26.17 -24.22
CA LYS A 148 -4.10 26.86 -25.00
C LYS A 148 -3.22 25.89 -25.79
N TYR A 149 -2.84 24.74 -25.23
CA TYR A 149 -2.08 23.72 -25.94
C TYR A 149 -2.87 23.06 -27.07
N ILE A 150 -4.16 22.79 -26.87
CA ILE A 150 -5.05 22.22 -27.89
C ILE A 150 -5.19 23.20 -29.07
N ASP A 151 -5.36 24.49 -28.78
CA ASP A 151 -5.48 25.50 -29.83
C ASP A 151 -4.16 25.67 -30.59
N TYR A 152 -3.03 25.65 -29.87
CA TYR A 152 -1.71 25.65 -30.47
C TYR A 152 -1.48 24.44 -31.38
N SER A 153 -1.83 23.23 -30.93
CA SER A 153 -1.64 22.02 -31.74
C SER A 153 -2.49 22.06 -33.02
N LYS A 154 -3.74 22.54 -32.95
CA LYS A 154 -4.59 22.72 -34.13
C LYS A 154 -4.00 23.71 -35.14
N ALA A 155 -3.55 24.87 -34.66
CA ALA A 155 -2.93 25.88 -35.52
C ALA A 155 -1.65 25.34 -36.18
N LEU A 156 -0.85 24.57 -35.45
CA LEU A 156 0.37 23.95 -35.97
C LEU A 156 0.06 22.88 -37.04
N GLU A 157 -0.96 22.06 -36.82
CA GLU A 157 -1.44 21.08 -37.81
C GLU A 157 -1.94 21.75 -39.08
N GLU A 158 -2.66 22.87 -38.96
CA GLU A 158 -3.13 23.67 -40.09
C GLU A 158 -1.97 24.26 -40.89
N GLN A 159 -1.00 24.88 -40.21
CA GLN A 159 0.22 25.40 -40.83
C GLN A 159 0.99 24.29 -41.58
N ASN A 160 1.12 23.11 -40.96
CA ASN A 160 1.76 21.95 -41.59
C ASN A 160 0.98 21.46 -42.83
N SER A 161 -0.35 21.48 -42.79
CA SER A 161 -1.20 21.14 -43.92
C SER A 161 -0.99 22.11 -45.09
N ILE A 162 -1.05 23.41 -44.81
CA ILE A 162 -0.81 24.48 -45.80
C ILE A 162 0.59 24.35 -46.41
N MET A 163 1.60 24.12 -45.58
CA MET A 163 2.98 23.97 -46.04
C MET A 163 3.15 22.76 -46.96
N LYS A 164 2.53 21.61 -46.61
CA LYS A 164 2.53 20.41 -47.48
C LYS A 164 1.83 20.67 -48.81
N GLN A 165 0.72 21.40 -48.81
CA GLN A 165 0.02 21.76 -50.05
C GLN A 165 0.88 22.66 -50.95
N ARG A 166 1.54 23.69 -50.38
CA ARG A 166 2.46 24.56 -51.13
C ARG A 166 3.63 23.78 -51.73
N LEU A 167 4.24 22.88 -50.96
CA LEU A 167 5.34 22.04 -51.46
C LEU A 167 4.91 21.17 -52.64
N ARG A 168 3.68 20.63 -52.61
CA ARG A 168 3.11 19.88 -53.75
C ARG A 168 2.88 20.77 -54.97
N ALA A 169 2.35 21.97 -54.78
CA ALA A 169 2.14 22.92 -55.88
C ALA A 169 3.47 23.27 -56.58
N ILE A 170 4.50 23.60 -55.80
CA ILE A 170 5.84 23.90 -56.32
C ILE A 170 6.44 22.69 -57.07
N ALA A 171 6.24 21.47 -56.56
CA ALA A 171 6.70 20.25 -57.24
C ALA A 171 6.02 20.08 -58.61
N ASN A 172 4.70 20.26 -58.67
CA ASN A 172 3.93 20.16 -59.92
C ASN A 172 4.34 21.25 -60.94
N GLU A 173 4.60 22.48 -60.50
CA GLU A 173 5.09 23.57 -61.36
C GLU A 173 6.48 23.27 -61.94
N ARG A 174 7.36 22.63 -61.17
CA ARG A 174 8.68 22.20 -61.66
C ARG A 174 8.58 21.07 -62.69
N GLU A 175 7.61 20.17 -62.55
CA GLU A 175 7.39 19.10 -63.52
C GLU A 175 6.80 19.64 -64.84
N SER A 176 5.86 20.58 -64.78
CA SER A 176 5.28 21.20 -65.99
C SER A 176 6.29 22.09 -66.73
N GLY A 177 7.19 22.79 -66.02
CA GLY A 177 8.27 23.58 -66.62
C GLY A 177 9.37 22.75 -67.32
N LYS A 178 9.46 21.44 -67.04
CA LYS A 178 10.46 20.54 -67.64
C LYS A 178 10.03 19.96 -68.99
N ALA A 179 8.75 20.03 -69.35
CA ALA A 179 8.22 19.53 -70.62
C ALA A 179 8.42 20.48 -71.82
N GLY A 180 9.06 21.64 -71.64
CA GLY A 180 9.07 22.74 -72.61
C GLY A 180 10.38 23.09 -73.33
N LYS A 181 11.49 22.35 -73.19
CA LYS A 181 12.73 22.62 -73.96
C LYS A 181 13.53 21.36 -74.32
N PRO A 182 13.85 21.11 -75.61
CA PRO A 182 14.93 20.20 -76.00
C PRO A 182 16.27 20.93 -76.02
N GLY A 183 17.35 20.28 -75.55
CA GLY A 183 18.69 20.59 -76.03
C GLY A 183 19.86 20.53 -75.03
N VAL A 184 20.80 19.64 -75.39
CA VAL A 184 22.26 19.74 -75.26
C VAL A 184 22.93 19.05 -74.06
N ALA A 185 23.66 17.99 -74.44
CA ALA A 185 24.63 17.26 -73.65
C ALA A 185 25.85 18.11 -73.28
N ARG A 186 26.41 17.90 -72.08
CA ARG A 186 27.84 18.05 -71.83
C ARG A 186 28.29 17.07 -70.75
N THR A 187 29.48 16.54 -70.98
CA THR A 187 30.03 15.27 -70.52
C THR A 187 30.89 15.38 -69.26
N SER A 188 30.72 14.36 -68.40
CA SER A 188 31.71 13.57 -67.61
C SER A 188 32.81 14.22 -66.75
N GLY A 189 32.89 13.70 -65.51
CA GLY A 189 34.06 13.55 -64.65
C GLY A 189 33.79 14.12 -63.24
N GLU A 190 33.92 13.44 -62.10
CA GLU A 190 34.41 12.10 -61.76
C GLU A 190 34.11 11.86 -60.25
N SER A 191 33.84 10.60 -59.85
CA SER A 191 34.07 9.88 -58.57
C SER A 191 34.19 10.64 -57.22
N ALA A 192 33.75 10.15 -56.06
CA ALA A 192 33.41 8.80 -55.59
C ALA A 192 32.76 8.87 -54.19
N SER A 193 32.12 7.76 -53.80
CA SER A 193 31.94 7.26 -52.42
C SER A 193 31.06 8.07 -51.45
N GLY A 194 30.13 7.50 -50.70
CA GLY A 194 29.78 6.13 -50.40
C GLY A 194 28.70 6.15 -49.31
N VAL A 195 27.70 5.29 -49.48
CA VAL A 195 26.54 5.01 -48.59
C VAL A 195 27.11 4.34 -47.29
N PRO A 196 26.44 4.27 -46.11
CA PRO A 196 25.02 3.99 -46.07
C PRO A 196 24.12 4.53 -44.94
N ALA A 197 22.84 4.44 -45.30
CA ALA A 197 21.69 4.39 -44.42
C ALA A 197 21.81 3.31 -43.33
N SER A 198 21.10 3.50 -42.23
CA SER A 198 20.53 2.39 -41.46
C SER A 198 19.06 2.65 -41.19
N LYS A 199 18.24 1.81 -41.82
CA LYS A 199 16.85 1.55 -41.44
C LYS A 199 16.86 0.55 -40.29
N SER A 200 16.00 0.72 -39.30
CA SER A 200 15.30 -0.45 -38.74
C SER A 200 13.90 -0.07 -38.30
N ASN A 201 12.95 -0.68 -39.00
CA ASN A 201 11.53 -0.75 -38.73
C ASN A 201 11.21 -1.48 -37.42
N GLY A 202 10.09 -1.07 -36.83
CA GLY A 202 9.11 -1.99 -36.22
C GLY A 202 9.42 -2.42 -34.79
N LYS A 203 8.43 -2.78 -33.98
CA LYS A 203 6.99 -2.87 -34.17
C LYS A 203 6.42 -3.03 -32.76
N THR A 204 5.35 -2.28 -32.51
CA THR A 204 4.26 -2.58 -31.58
C THR A 204 4.22 -4.01 -31.02
N ALA A 205 3.94 -4.17 -29.72
CA ALA A 205 2.56 -4.33 -29.24
C ALA A 205 2.50 -4.76 -27.76
N SER A 206 1.31 -4.53 -27.19
CA SER A 206 0.68 -5.27 -26.08
C SER A 206 1.11 -4.92 -24.66
N ALA A 207 0.21 -4.78 -23.68
CA ALA A 207 -1.25 -4.92 -23.67
C ALA A 207 -1.75 -4.24 -22.39
N SER A 208 -2.73 -3.34 -22.47
CA SER A 208 -4.10 -3.59 -21.99
C SER A 208 -4.27 -4.88 -21.18
N VAL A 209 -4.36 -4.77 -19.85
CA VAL A 209 -4.95 -5.83 -19.04
C VAL A 209 -6.38 -5.43 -18.73
N LYS A 210 -7.25 -6.05 -19.53
CA LYS A 210 -8.69 -6.07 -19.42
C LYS A 210 -9.08 -6.94 -18.22
N SER A 211 -9.98 -6.39 -17.40
CA SER A 211 -10.75 -7.14 -16.42
C SER A 211 -11.55 -8.26 -17.11
N THR A 212 -11.44 -9.48 -16.61
CA THR A 212 -12.32 -10.59 -16.98
C THR A 212 -12.81 -11.30 -15.72
N ALA A 213 -14.06 -11.02 -15.37
CA ALA A 213 -14.91 -11.94 -14.64
C ALA A 213 -15.15 -13.19 -15.52
N GLY A 214 -14.90 -14.37 -14.96
CA GLY A 214 -15.13 -15.65 -15.62
C GLY A 214 -14.74 -16.80 -14.68
N ALA A 215 -15.69 -17.72 -14.48
CA ALA A 215 -15.66 -18.82 -13.53
C ALA A 215 -14.46 -19.78 -13.69
N GLY A 216 -13.38 -19.51 -12.97
CA GLY A 216 -12.22 -20.40 -12.82
C GLY A 216 -11.55 -20.15 -11.48
N GLY A 217 -11.62 -21.13 -10.57
CA GLY A 217 -10.90 -21.05 -9.29
C GLY A 217 -9.40 -20.90 -9.55
N THR A 218 -8.80 -19.85 -8.99
CA THR A 218 -7.35 -19.65 -9.07
C THR A 218 -6.66 -20.63 -8.11
N THR A 219 -5.48 -21.16 -8.44
CA THR A 219 -4.70 -21.96 -7.49
C THR A 219 -3.56 -21.14 -6.89
N TYR A 220 -3.26 -21.34 -5.61
CA TYR A 220 -2.25 -20.61 -4.85
C TYR A 220 -1.26 -21.58 -4.20
N LYS A 221 0.04 -21.30 -4.29
CA LYS A 221 1.06 -22.07 -3.58
C LYS A 221 1.39 -21.41 -2.25
N VAL A 222 1.17 -22.16 -1.17
CA VAL A 222 1.43 -21.74 0.21
C VAL A 222 2.89 -21.39 0.41
N GLN A 223 3.13 -20.21 0.96
CA GLN A 223 4.44 -19.70 1.34
C GLN A 223 4.69 -19.88 2.84
N ALA A 224 5.94 -19.68 3.26
CA ALA A 224 6.28 -19.72 4.68
C ALA A 224 5.54 -18.62 5.45
N GLY A 225 4.87 -18.98 6.55
CA GLY A 225 4.14 -18.01 7.39
C GLY A 225 2.70 -17.72 6.94
N ASP A 226 2.20 -18.42 5.93
CA ASP A 226 0.81 -18.32 5.51
C ASP A 226 -0.17 -18.94 6.51
N THR A 227 -1.34 -18.30 6.59
CA THR A 227 -2.53 -18.86 7.23
C THR A 227 -3.69 -18.76 6.23
N LEU A 228 -4.72 -19.59 6.37
CA LEU A 228 -5.94 -19.51 5.53
C LEU A 228 -6.56 -18.10 5.57
N VAL A 229 -6.42 -17.40 6.70
CA VAL A 229 -6.85 -16.01 6.88
C VAL A 229 -6.02 -15.05 6.05
N LYS A 230 -4.68 -15.19 6.04
CA LYS A 230 -3.78 -14.39 5.18
C LYS A 230 -4.07 -14.62 3.70
N VAL A 231 -4.18 -15.89 3.27
CA VAL A 231 -4.51 -16.26 1.89
C VAL A 231 -5.88 -15.70 1.48
N SER A 232 -6.90 -15.78 2.35
CA SER A 232 -8.21 -15.16 2.10
C SER A 232 -8.12 -13.66 1.92
N ARG A 233 -7.37 -12.97 2.78
CA ARG A 233 -7.22 -11.52 2.70
C ARG A 233 -6.48 -11.11 1.42
N GLN A 234 -5.49 -11.88 0.98
CA GLN A 234 -4.73 -11.62 -0.24
C GLN A 234 -5.60 -11.79 -1.51
N HIS A 235 -6.41 -12.85 -1.59
CA HIS A 235 -7.18 -13.16 -2.79
C HIS A 235 -8.55 -12.48 -2.86
N TYR A 236 -9.18 -12.22 -1.71
CA TYR A 236 -10.54 -11.65 -1.66
C TYR A 236 -10.59 -10.26 -1.02
N GLY A 237 -9.46 -9.72 -0.56
CA GLY A 237 -9.42 -8.45 0.17
C GLY A 237 -10.02 -8.49 1.59
N SER A 238 -10.49 -9.66 2.04
CA SER A 238 -11.15 -9.83 3.34
C SER A 238 -10.74 -11.15 4.00
N PRO A 239 -10.47 -11.15 5.32
CA PRO A 239 -10.18 -12.38 6.06
C PRO A 239 -11.40 -13.28 6.23
N LYS A 240 -12.62 -12.79 6.00
CA LYS A 240 -13.88 -13.50 6.31
C LYS A 240 -14.08 -14.78 5.48
N TYR A 241 -13.42 -14.88 4.33
CA TYR A 241 -13.59 -15.99 3.39
C TYR A 241 -12.60 -17.14 3.60
N TYR A 242 -11.86 -17.16 4.72
CA TYR A 242 -10.95 -18.28 5.03
C TYR A 242 -11.67 -19.62 5.10
N LYS A 243 -12.92 -19.66 5.60
CA LYS A 243 -13.73 -20.90 5.65
C LYS A 243 -14.05 -21.42 4.26
N LEU A 244 -14.31 -20.53 3.29
CA LEU A 244 -14.58 -20.90 1.90
C LEU A 244 -13.36 -21.58 1.26
N ILE A 245 -12.15 -21.05 1.52
CA ILE A 245 -10.90 -21.68 1.09
C ILE A 245 -10.71 -23.02 1.82
N ALA A 246 -10.95 -23.06 3.12
CA ALA A 246 -10.79 -24.25 3.94
C ALA A 246 -11.69 -25.39 3.42
N ASP A 247 -12.96 -25.10 3.14
CA ASP A 247 -13.95 -26.04 2.64
C ASP A 247 -13.62 -26.57 1.24
N ALA A 248 -13.11 -25.71 0.36
CA ALA A 248 -12.70 -26.07 -1.00
C ALA A 248 -11.43 -26.94 -1.05
N ASN A 249 -10.69 -27.07 0.06
CA ASN A 249 -9.40 -27.77 0.14
C ASN A 249 -9.36 -28.86 1.23
N LYS A 250 -10.52 -29.38 1.66
CA LYS A 250 -10.59 -30.45 2.68
C LYS A 250 -9.79 -31.70 2.29
N ASP A 251 -9.73 -31.99 0.99
CA ASP A 251 -8.93 -33.05 0.37
C ASP A 251 -7.43 -32.85 0.58
N VAL A 252 -6.95 -31.61 0.56
CA VAL A 252 -5.52 -31.28 0.65
C VAL A 252 -5.09 -30.94 2.09
N LEU A 253 -5.97 -30.34 2.90
CA LEU A 253 -5.69 -29.89 4.28
C LEU A 253 -5.80 -31.00 5.33
N GLY A 254 -6.55 -32.07 5.03
CA GLY A 254 -6.82 -33.15 5.99
C GLY A 254 -7.55 -32.68 7.26
N LYS A 255 -7.59 -33.53 8.29
CA LYS A 255 -8.30 -33.24 9.56
C LYS A 255 -7.67 -32.10 10.39
N SER A 256 -6.38 -31.83 10.18
CA SER A 256 -5.62 -30.84 10.96
C SER A 256 -5.90 -29.39 10.51
N MET A 257 -6.42 -29.20 9.28
CA MET A 257 -6.65 -27.88 8.68
C MET A 257 -5.39 -26.98 8.61
N GLN A 258 -4.21 -27.57 8.74
CA GLN A 258 -2.93 -26.87 8.76
C GLN A 258 -2.35 -26.75 7.35
N LEU A 259 -1.75 -25.59 7.07
CA LEU A 259 -1.07 -25.32 5.81
C LEU A 259 0.38 -25.80 5.87
N ARG A 260 0.83 -26.50 4.82
CA ARG A 260 2.24 -26.81 4.61
C ARG A 260 2.83 -25.96 3.51
N ILE A 261 4.07 -25.51 3.72
CA ILE A 261 4.81 -24.72 2.74
C ILE A 261 4.92 -25.50 1.42
N GLY A 262 4.66 -24.83 0.29
CA GLY A 262 4.68 -25.40 -1.05
C GLY A 262 3.40 -26.14 -1.45
N GLN A 263 2.43 -26.28 -0.54
CA GLN A 263 1.13 -26.91 -0.83
C GLN A 263 0.30 -26.02 -1.77
N THR A 264 -0.38 -26.63 -2.73
CA THR A 264 -1.27 -25.91 -3.65
C THR A 264 -2.70 -25.91 -3.09
N LEU A 265 -3.27 -24.72 -2.90
CA LEU A 265 -4.67 -24.50 -2.53
C LEU A 265 -5.50 -24.07 -3.74
N LYS A 266 -6.73 -24.57 -3.81
CA LYS A 266 -7.81 -24.09 -4.68
C LYS A 266 -8.44 -22.86 -4.04
N ILE A 267 -8.46 -21.74 -4.74
CA ILE A 267 -9.09 -20.48 -4.32
C ILE A 267 -10.40 -20.33 -5.11
N PRO A 268 -11.57 -20.70 -4.53
CA PRO A 268 -12.86 -20.61 -5.21
C PRO A 268 -13.25 -19.15 -5.51
N ALA A 269 -14.13 -18.91 -6.47
CA ALA A 269 -14.72 -17.58 -6.64
C ALA A 269 -15.68 -17.27 -5.48
N LEU A 270 -15.83 -15.99 -5.12
CA LEU A 270 -16.84 -15.58 -4.16
C LEU A 270 -18.24 -15.86 -4.74
N PRO A 271 -19.18 -16.42 -3.96
CA PRO A 271 -20.57 -16.51 -4.39
C PRO A 271 -21.09 -15.10 -4.66
N ALA A 272 -21.75 -14.90 -5.79
CA ALA A 272 -22.36 -13.61 -6.10
C ALA A 272 -23.39 -13.28 -5.01
N GLU A 273 -23.21 -12.16 -4.32
CA GLU A 273 -24.24 -11.64 -3.41
C GLU A 273 -25.49 -11.37 -4.26
N ARG A 274 -26.60 -12.04 -3.90
CA ARG A 274 -27.94 -11.76 -4.41
C ARG A 274 -28.65 -10.81 -3.46
#